data_AF-A0A954X0H7-F1
#
_entry.id   AF-A0A954X0H7-F1
#
_cell.length_a   1.000
_cell.length_b   1.000
_cell.length_c   1.000
_cell.angle_alpha   90.00
_cell.angle_beta   90.00
_cell.angle_gamma   90.00
#
_symmetry.space_group_name_H-M   'P 1'
#
loop_
_entity.id
_entity.type
_entity.pdbx_description
1 polymer ?
#
loop_
_entity_poly.entity_id
_entity_poly.type
_entity_poly.pdbx_seq_one_letter_code
_entity_poly.pdbx_strand_id
1 'polypeptide(L)' 'RVGKVFRAAAASFDLLIVDVGAADLGNNVKTLDAAIVARDVRHTSEEETLAVATALRHCGVKAVGVAENFSSSQANRVAA' A
#
# COMPACT_ATOMS: atom_id res chain seq x y z
N ARG A 1 -20.21 -5.84 4.82
CA ARG A 1 -19.85 -6.04 6.25
C ARG A 1 -18.50 -5.42 6.59
N VAL A 2 -17.44 -5.68 5.81
CA VAL A 2 -16.09 -5.11 5.98
C VAL A 2 -16.06 -3.57 6.12
N GLY A 3 -16.76 -2.83 5.27
CA GLY A 3 -16.80 -1.37 5.38
C GLY A 3 -17.39 -0.81 6.69
N LYS A 4 -18.22 -1.59 7.43
CA LYS A 4 -18.68 -1.17 8.78
C LYS A 4 -17.57 -1.34 9.82
N VAL A 5 -16.74 -2.37 9.67
CA VAL A 5 -15.58 -2.62 10.55
C VAL A 5 -14.53 -1.53 10.37
N PHE A 6 -14.19 -1.18 9.12
CA PHE A 6 -13.22 -0.10 8.86
C PHE A 6 -13.70 1.24 9.41
N ARG A 7 -14.99 1.59 9.26
CA ARG A 7 -15.51 2.83 9.83
C ARG A 7 -15.48 2.85 11.36
N ALA A 8 -15.80 1.73 12.02
CA ALA A 8 -15.74 1.65 13.46
C ALA A 8 -14.29 1.78 13.96
N ALA A 9 -13.35 1.10 13.30
CA ALA A 9 -11.93 1.18 13.62
C ALA A 9 -11.37 2.61 13.38
N ALA A 10 -11.66 3.20 12.23
CA ALA A 10 -11.24 4.57 11.91
C ALA A 10 -11.82 5.63 12.88
N ALA A 11 -12.98 5.36 13.49
CA ALA A 11 -13.54 6.23 14.52
C ALA A 11 -12.87 6.06 15.91
N SER A 12 -12.11 4.99 16.10
CA SER A 12 -11.53 4.61 17.41
C SER A 12 -10.00 4.80 17.47
N PHE A 13 -9.33 4.86 16.32
CA PHE A 13 -7.88 4.96 16.21
C PHE A 13 -7.48 6.16 15.38
N ASP A 14 -6.43 6.87 15.80
CA ASP A 14 -5.87 8.00 15.06
C ASP A 14 -5.26 7.57 13.72
N LEU A 15 -4.80 6.31 13.63
CA LEU A 15 -4.26 5.70 12.43
C LEU A 15 -4.60 4.21 12.38
N LEU A 16 -5.13 3.77 11.24
CA LEU A 16 -5.38 2.36 10.95
C LEU A 16 -4.52 1.92 9.76
N ILE A 17 -3.57 1.01 10.01
CA ILE A 17 -2.78 0.36 8.98
C ILE A 17 -3.40 -1.00 8.69
N VAL A 18 -3.62 -1.29 7.41
CA VAL A 18 -4.23 -2.53 6.95
C VAL A 18 -3.25 -3.20 6.01
N ASP A 19 -2.85 -4.41 6.35
CA ASP A 19 -2.09 -5.26 5.42
C ASP A 19 -3.06 -5.88 4.41
N VAL A 20 -2.70 -5.81 3.12
CA VAL A 20 -3.57 -6.20 2.01
C VAL A 20 -2.76 -6.96 0.97
N GLY A 21 -3.17 -8.19 0.67
CA GLY A 21 -2.60 -8.96 -0.42
C GLY A 21 -2.99 -8.37 -1.78
N ALA A 22 -2.13 -8.51 -2.79
CA ALA A 22 -2.39 -8.01 -4.14
C ALA A 22 -3.70 -8.57 -4.75
N ALA A 23 -4.09 -9.78 -4.40
CA ALA A 23 -5.34 -10.40 -4.83
C ALA A 23 -6.59 -9.80 -4.16
N ASP A 24 -6.42 -9.09 -3.04
CA ASP A 24 -7.51 -8.56 -2.21
C ASP A 24 -7.86 -7.10 -2.52
N LEU A 25 -7.23 -6.53 -3.56
CA LEU A 25 -7.44 -5.17 -4.08
C LEU A 25 -8.85 -4.88 -4.62
N GLY A 26 -9.83 -5.76 -4.37
CA GLY A 26 -11.21 -5.63 -4.81
C GLY A 26 -11.97 -4.45 -4.19
N ASN A 27 -13.29 -4.60 -4.07
CA ASN A 27 -14.22 -3.50 -3.73
C ASN A 27 -13.95 -2.73 -2.42
N ASN A 28 -13.08 -3.23 -1.54
CA ASN A 28 -12.75 -2.59 -0.26
C ASN A 28 -11.70 -1.48 -0.38
N VAL A 29 -10.93 -1.44 -1.48
CA VAL A 29 -9.89 -0.40 -1.71
C VAL A 29 -10.47 1.02 -1.66
N LYS A 30 -11.73 1.20 -2.08
CA LYS A 30 -12.47 2.48 -1.99
C LYS A 30 -12.66 3.01 -0.57
N THR A 31 -12.44 2.18 0.44
CA THR A 31 -12.57 2.58 1.85
C THR A 31 -11.26 3.04 2.49
N LEU A 32 -10.15 2.98 1.74
CA LEU A 32 -8.83 3.43 2.17
C LEU A 32 -8.58 4.87 1.70
N ASP A 33 -8.04 5.72 2.57
CA ASP A 33 -7.67 7.09 2.22
C ASP A 33 -6.34 7.15 1.45
N ALA A 34 -5.41 6.25 1.78
CA ALA A 34 -4.09 6.16 1.20
C ALA A 34 -3.62 4.70 1.10
N ALA A 35 -2.65 4.45 0.22
CA ALA A 35 -1.99 3.16 0.07
C ALA A 35 -0.48 3.31 -0.13
N ILE A 36 0.28 2.34 0.36
CA ILE A 36 1.72 2.21 0.11
C ILE A 36 1.93 0.85 -0.55
N VAL A 37 2.48 0.85 -1.76
CA VAL A 37 2.88 -0.38 -2.46
C VAL A 37 4.27 -0.75 -1.98
N ALA A 38 4.40 -1.87 -1.28
CA ALA A 38 5.71 -2.42 -0.92
C ALA A 38 6.30 -3.18 -2.12
N ARG A 39 7.45 -2.72 -2.63
CA ARG A 39 8.17 -3.34 -3.74
C ARG A 39 9.40 -4.08 -3.23
N ASP A 40 9.50 -5.38 -3.47
CA ASP A 40 10.79 -6.09 -3.33
C ASP A 40 11.60 -5.90 -4.62
N VAL A 41 12.64 -5.09 -4.57
CA VAL A 41 13.44 -4.75 -5.77
C VAL A 41 14.17 -5.94 -6.39
N ARG A 42 14.28 -7.07 -5.66
CA ARG A 42 14.94 -8.29 -6.14
C ARG A 42 14.04 -9.15 -7.02
N HIS A 43 12.73 -9.00 -6.87
CA HIS A 43 11.73 -9.89 -7.45
C HIS A 43 10.64 -9.17 -8.23
N THR A 44 10.55 -7.84 -8.12
CA THR A 44 9.48 -7.06 -8.73
C THR A 44 10.04 -5.87 -9.51
N SER A 45 9.61 -5.76 -10.76
CA SER A 45 9.97 -4.68 -11.65
C SER A 45 9.28 -3.35 -11.27
N GLU A 46 9.83 -2.25 -11.75
CA GLU A 46 9.19 -0.93 -11.61
C GLU A 46 7.85 -0.89 -12.36
N GLU A 47 7.76 -1.55 -13.51
CA GLU A 47 6.55 -1.61 -14.32
C GLU A 47 5.41 -2.32 -13.59
N GLU A 48 5.67 -3.49 -13.00
CA GLU A 48 4.67 -4.21 -12.18
C GLU A 48 4.22 -3.36 -10.99
N THR A 49 5.16 -2.68 -10.33
CA THR A 49 4.86 -1.80 -9.20
C THR A 49 3.99 -0.62 -9.62
N LEU A 50 4.32 -0.01 -10.75
CA LEU A 50 3.56 1.11 -11.32
C LEU A 50 2.16 0.67 -11.76
N ALA A 51 2.02 -0.54 -12.31
CA ALA A 51 0.72 -1.09 -12.69
C ALA A 51 -0.21 -1.23 -11.46
N VAL A 52 0.31 -1.74 -10.34
CA VAL A 52 -0.44 -1.83 -9.07
C VAL A 52 -0.78 -0.44 -8.53
N ALA A 53 0.17 0.48 -8.50
CA ALA A 53 -0.06 1.85 -8.02
C ALA A 53 -1.12 2.57 -8.87
N THR A 54 -1.10 2.34 -10.18
CA THR A 54 -2.07 2.86 -11.14
C THR A 54 -3.45 2.26 -10.90
N ALA A 55 -3.55 0.94 -10.70
CA ALA A 55 -4.81 0.28 -10.38
C ALA A 55 -5.43 0.82 -9.09
N LEU A 56 -4.64 0.99 -8.03
CA LEU A 56 -5.08 1.59 -6.76
C LEU A 56 -5.68 2.99 -6.95
N ARG A 57 -5.02 3.84 -7.75
CA ARG A 57 -5.54 5.17 -8.09
C ARG A 57 -6.86 5.10 -8.86
N HIS A 58 -6.97 4.21 -9.86
CA HIS A 58 -8.22 4.01 -10.62
C HIS A 58 -9.35 3.46 -9.75
N CYS A 59 -9.02 2.69 -8.72
CA CYS A 59 -9.98 2.22 -7.72
C CYS A 59 -10.43 3.30 -6.72
N GLY A 60 -9.82 4.50 -6.75
CA GLY A 60 -10.26 5.66 -5.97
C GLY A 60 -9.41 5.98 -4.74
N VAL A 61 -8.25 5.33 -4.57
CA VAL A 61 -7.31 5.70 -3.49
C VAL A 61 -6.67 7.05 -3.81
N LYS A 62 -6.80 8.00 -2.89
CA LYS A 62 -6.41 9.40 -3.11
C LYS A 62 -4.90 9.60 -3.13
N ALA A 63 -4.18 8.90 -2.27
CA ALA A 63 -2.73 8.98 -2.16
C ALA A 63 -2.12 7.59 -2.29
N VAL A 64 -1.21 7.41 -3.25
CA VAL A 64 -0.50 6.15 -3.46
C VAL A 64 1.00 6.43 -3.52
N GLY A 65 1.74 5.83 -2.59
CA GLY A 65 3.20 5.83 -2.54
C GLY A 65 3.78 4.45 -2.81
N VAL A 66 5.09 4.39 -3.06
CA VAL A 66 5.85 3.14 -3.20
C VAL A 66 6.94 3.13 -2.13
N ALA A 67 7.05 2.02 -1.40
CA ALA A 67 8.14 1.76 -0.48
C ALA A 67 9.01 0.64 -1.06
N GLU A 68 10.28 0.94 -1.36
CA GLU A 68 11.22 -0.02 -1.90
C GLU A 68 11.94 -0.77 -0.79
N ASN A 69 11.69 -2.08 -0.72
CA ASN A 69 12.35 -2.99 0.18
C ASN A 69 13.63 -3.54 -0.46
N PHE A 70 14.64 -3.81 0.38
CA PHE A 70 15.92 -4.41 -0.04
C PHE A 70 16.70 -3.58 -1.06
N SER A 71 16.47 -2.26 -1.14
CA SER A 71 17.29 -1.39 -1.98
C SER A 71 18.69 -1.22 -1.38
N SER A 72 19.71 -1.33 -2.24
CA SER A 72 21.12 -1.20 -1.85
C SER A 72 21.46 0.19 -1.30
N SER A 73 20.67 1.21 -1.66
CA SER A 73 20.82 2.59 -1.21
C SER A 73 20.40 2.84 0.25
N GLN A 74 19.71 1.90 0.90
CA GLN A 74 19.45 1.95 2.35
C GLN A 74 20.46 1.15 3.19
N ALA A 75 21.02 0.06 2.65
CA ALA A 75 22.02 -0.76 3.36
C ALA A 75 23.27 0.06 3.77
N ASN A 76 23.65 1.05 2.96
CA ASN A 76 24.79 1.93 3.24
C ASN A 76 24.55 2.99 4.33
N ARG A 77 23.30 3.21 4.77
CA ARG A 77 22.96 4.24 5.79
C ARG A 77 22.83 3.71 7.21
N VAL A 78 22.69 2.39 7.38
CA VAL A 78 22.64 1.75 8.71
C VAL A 78 24.03 1.24 9.12
N ALA A 79 24.95 1.10 8.17
CA ALA A 79 26.34 0.68 8.39
C ALA A 79 27.34 1.85 8.52
N ALA A 80 26.86 3.10 8.54
CA ALA A 80 27.65 4.33 8.70
C ALA A 80 27.23 5.05 9.98
#